data_AF-A0A7X8MGH0-F1
#
_entry.id   AF-A0A7X8MGH0-F1
#
_cell.length_a   1.000
_cell.length_b   1.000
_cell.length_c   1.000
_cell.angle_alpha   90.00
_cell.angle_beta   90.00
_cell.angle_gamma   90.00
#
_symmetry.space_group_name_H-M   'P 1'
#
loop_
_entity.id
_entity.type
_entity.pdbx_description
1 polymer ?
#
loop_
_entity_poly.entity_id
_entity_poly.type
_entity_poly.pdbx_seq_one_letter_code
_entity_poly.pdbx_strand_id
1 'polypeptide(L)'
;MVLDDDQLPEWAKGYIKAVSQKSIIKGYPDNTFKPADKLTRQELVVMVINAFKFVEDAKELEFSDKGQIGDWAKEAIETAVHLEILSGYPDNTFRVGNTITRAETFAVLAKALKVKK
;
A
#
# COMPACT_ATOMS: atom_id res chain seq x y z
N MET A 1 1.44 19.43 -4.93
CA MET A 1 2.60 19.83 -4.11
C MET A 1 2.24 19.43 -2.70
N VAL A 2 3.05 18.57 -2.07
CA VAL A 2 2.79 18.10 -0.71
C VAL A 2 3.15 19.23 0.26
N LEU A 3 2.36 19.46 1.31
CA LEU A 3 2.53 20.59 2.23
C LEU A 3 3.77 20.47 3.14
N ASP A 4 4.28 19.26 3.33
CA ASP A 4 5.44 18.94 4.18
C ASP A 4 6.73 18.69 3.37
N ASP A 5 6.85 19.31 2.19
CA ASP A 5 8.05 19.20 1.34
C ASP A 5 9.34 19.68 2.05
N ASP A 6 9.20 20.64 2.96
CA ASP A 6 10.28 21.16 3.82
C ASP A 6 10.77 20.13 4.85
N GLN A 7 9.92 19.17 5.24
CA GLN A 7 10.26 18.09 6.17
C GLN A 7 10.86 16.87 5.46
N LEU A 8 10.80 16.81 4.13
CA LEU A 8 11.39 15.71 3.37
C LEU A 8 12.92 15.77 3.46
N PRO A 9 13.60 14.68 3.84
CA PRO A 9 15.05 14.60 3.73
C PRO A 9 15.49 14.82 2.29
N GLU A 10 16.56 15.61 2.08
CA GLU A 10 17.00 16.00 0.74
C GLU A 10 17.27 14.78 -0.17
N TRP A 11 17.83 13.71 0.40
CA TRP A 11 18.08 12.46 -0.32
C TRP A 11 16.79 11.76 -0.80
N ALA A 12 15.65 11.98 -0.14
CA ALA A 12 14.38 11.30 -0.41
C ALA A 12 13.48 12.10 -1.38
N LYS A 13 13.61 13.43 -1.42
CA LYS A 13 12.74 14.34 -2.20
C LYS A 13 12.56 13.91 -3.65
N GLY A 14 13.67 13.65 -4.34
CA GLY A 14 13.65 13.24 -5.75
C GLY A 14 12.86 11.95 -5.98
N TYR A 15 13.04 10.96 -5.10
CA TYR A 15 12.34 9.67 -5.19
C TYR A 15 10.84 9.83 -4.91
N ILE A 16 10.47 10.53 -3.84
CA ILE A 16 9.08 10.78 -3.44
C ILE A 16 8.34 11.53 -4.55
N LYS A 17 8.96 12.58 -5.11
CA LYS A 17 8.39 13.33 -6.24
C LYS A 17 8.16 12.44 -7.46
N ALA A 18 9.14 11.59 -7.80
CA ALA A 18 9.02 10.69 -8.95
C ALA A 18 7.90 9.66 -8.78
N VAL A 19 7.74 9.06 -7.60
CA VAL A 19 6.66 8.09 -7.36
C VAL A 19 5.29 8.75 -7.22
N SER A 20 5.22 9.99 -6.71
CA SER A 20 4.00 10.79 -6.67
C SER A 20 3.52 11.16 -8.07
N GLN A 21 4.42 11.58 -8.96
CA GLN A 21 4.09 11.87 -10.38
C GLN A 21 3.58 10.65 -11.15
N LYS A 22 3.95 9.44 -10.71
CA LYS A 22 3.46 8.17 -11.28
C LYS A 22 2.18 7.67 -10.63
N SER A 23 1.57 8.45 -9.73
CA SER A 23 0.37 8.07 -8.96
C SER A 23 0.55 6.81 -8.10
N ILE A 24 1.80 6.47 -7.74
CA ILE A 24 2.09 5.34 -6.84
C ILE A 24 1.71 5.69 -5.41
N ILE A 25 2.02 6.94 -5.02
CA ILE A 25 1.61 7.55 -3.76
C ILE A 25 0.74 8.77 -4.05
N LYS A 26 -0.29 8.99 -3.21
CA LYS A 26 -1.17 10.16 -3.32
C LYS A 26 -1.04 11.12 -2.13
N GLY A 27 -0.38 10.71 -1.04
CA GLY A 27 -0.37 11.46 0.23
C GLY A 27 -1.69 11.32 0.98
N TYR A 28 -1.80 12.03 2.10
CA TYR A 28 -2.98 12.05 2.94
C TYR A 28 -3.98 13.14 2.52
N PRO A 29 -5.24 13.08 2.98
CA PRO A 29 -6.26 14.11 2.66
C PRO A 29 -5.89 15.53 3.11
N ASP A 30 -5.03 15.66 4.13
CA ASP A 30 -4.46 16.93 4.60
C ASP A 30 -3.31 17.43 3.71
N ASN A 31 -3.08 16.79 2.55
CA ASN A 31 -2.04 17.09 1.58
C ASN A 31 -0.61 16.94 2.15
N THR A 32 -0.40 16.03 3.11
CA THR A 32 0.92 15.66 3.65
C THR A 32 1.42 14.30 3.11
N PHE A 33 2.73 14.04 3.20
CA PHE A 33 3.34 12.73 2.90
C PHE A 33 3.73 11.98 4.18
N LYS A 34 4.08 12.69 5.25
CA LYS A 34 4.52 12.17 6.55
C LYS A 34 5.78 11.30 6.45
N PRO A 35 6.94 11.87 6.06
CA PRO A 35 8.15 11.11 5.75
C PRO A 35 8.74 10.33 6.93
N ALA A 36 8.43 10.72 8.17
CA ALA A 36 8.93 10.08 9.38
C ALA A 36 7.98 8.99 9.93
N ASP A 37 6.76 8.88 9.39
CA ASP A 37 5.77 7.94 9.88
C ASP A 37 6.08 6.51 9.44
N LYS A 38 5.65 5.56 10.27
CA LYS A 38 5.73 4.14 9.92
C LYS A 38 4.63 3.79 8.93
N LEU A 39 4.97 2.97 7.94
CA LEU A 39 4.03 2.50 6.93
C LEU A 39 3.06 1.47 7.51
N THR A 40 1.77 1.65 7.25
CA THR A 40 0.74 0.66 7.57
C THR A 40 0.64 -0.41 6.48
N ARG A 41 0.03 -1.55 6.83
CA ARG A 41 -0.15 -2.66 5.90
C ARG A 41 -1.00 -2.27 4.68
N GLN A 42 -2.09 -1.54 4.86
CA GLN A 42 -2.93 -1.09 3.74
C GLN A 42 -2.19 -0.11 2.80
N GLU A 43 -1.39 0.79 3.36
CA GLU A 43 -0.61 1.75 2.56
C GLU A 43 0.44 1.03 1.71
N LEU A 44 1.15 0.04 2.26
CA LEU A 44 2.08 -0.77 1.49
C LEU A 44 1.39 -1.44 0.30
N VAL A 45 0.23 -2.04 0.52
CA VAL A 45 -0.51 -2.76 -0.54
C VAL A 45 -0.89 -1.82 -1.67
N VAL A 46 -1.44 -0.65 -1.34
CA VAL A 46 -1.79 0.37 -2.33
C VAL A 46 -0.56 0.80 -3.13
N MET A 47 0.57 1.04 -2.47
CA MET A 47 1.82 1.38 -3.15
C MET A 47 2.28 0.27 -4.11
N VAL A 48 2.21 -1.00 -3.69
CA VAL A 48 2.62 -2.15 -4.51
C VAL A 48 1.72 -2.30 -5.73
N ILE A 49 0.40 -2.31 -5.55
CA ILE A 49 -0.55 -2.43 -6.66
C ILE A 49 -0.36 -1.30 -7.68
N ASN A 50 -0.25 -0.06 -7.21
CA ASN A 50 -0.04 1.09 -8.08
C ASN A 50 1.32 1.05 -8.80
N ALA A 51 2.39 0.64 -8.12
CA ALA A 51 3.74 0.58 -8.69
C ALA A 51 3.83 -0.44 -9.83
N PHE A 52 3.18 -1.60 -9.66
CA PHE A 52 3.14 -2.65 -10.67
C PHE A 52 2.02 -2.47 -11.70
N LYS A 53 1.11 -1.51 -11.47
CA LYS A 53 -0.09 -1.24 -12.29
C LYS A 53 -0.96 -2.49 -12.48
N PHE A 54 -1.11 -3.26 -11.41
CA PHE A 54 -2.01 -4.42 -11.45
C PHE A 54 -3.45 -3.95 -11.50
N VAL A 55 -4.22 -4.59 -12.37
CA VAL A 55 -5.66 -4.38 -12.53
C VAL A 55 -6.26 -5.77 -12.69
N GLU A 56 -7.12 -6.14 -11.74
CA GLU A 56 -7.85 -7.39 -11.76
C GLU A 56 -9.29 -7.12 -11.34
N ASP A 57 -10.16 -8.08 -11.63
CA ASP A 57 -11.51 -8.05 -11.09
C ASP A 57 -11.48 -8.06 -9.56
N ALA A 58 -12.31 -7.21 -8.97
CA ALA A 58 -12.46 -7.12 -7.53
C ALA A 58 -12.87 -8.48 -6.94
N LYS A 59 -12.09 -8.97 -5.98
CA LYS A 59 -12.41 -10.16 -5.19
C LYS A 59 -12.97 -9.72 -3.84
N GLU A 60 -14.15 -10.20 -3.48
CA GLU A 60 -14.74 -9.88 -2.18
C GLU A 60 -13.81 -10.31 -1.03
N LEU A 61 -13.56 -9.39 -0.09
CA LEU A 61 -12.75 -9.64 1.09
C LEU A 61 -13.54 -10.43 2.14
N GLU A 62 -12.91 -11.45 2.71
CA GLU A 62 -13.48 -12.31 3.76
C GLU A 62 -12.92 -12.01 5.16
N PHE A 63 -12.08 -10.99 5.28
CA PHE A 63 -11.48 -10.60 6.56
C PHE A 63 -12.52 -10.10 7.56
N SER A 64 -12.40 -10.52 8.81
CA SER A 64 -13.30 -10.10 9.90
C SER A 64 -13.21 -8.61 10.22
N ASP A 65 -12.07 -7.98 9.94
CA ASP A 65 -11.81 -6.55 10.11
C ASP A 65 -11.95 -5.75 8.80
N LYS A 66 -12.55 -6.32 7.75
CA LYS A 66 -12.69 -5.65 6.43
C LYS A 66 -13.39 -4.29 6.50
N GLY A 67 -14.29 -4.09 7.48
CA GLY A 67 -14.97 -2.81 7.70
C GLY A 67 -14.06 -1.67 8.18
N GLN A 68 -12.81 -1.97 8.57
CA GLN A 68 -11.81 -0.96 8.93
C GLN A 68 -10.98 -0.50 7.72
N ILE A 69 -11.06 -1.20 6.58
CA ILE A 69 -10.37 -0.85 5.35
C ILE A 69 -10.98 0.44 4.80
N GLY A 70 -10.14 1.46 4.59
CA GLY A 70 -10.60 2.69 3.95
C GLY A 70 -10.98 2.43 2.48
N ASP A 71 -12.02 3.12 2.01
CA ASP A 71 -12.50 2.97 0.63
C ASP A 71 -11.39 3.16 -0.42
N TRP A 72 -10.44 4.05 -0.14
CA TRP A 72 -9.28 4.34 -0.98
C TRP A 72 -8.30 3.17 -1.15
N ALA A 73 -8.30 2.21 -0.21
CA ALA A 73 -7.42 1.04 -0.20
C ALA A 73 -8.13 -0.24 -0.66
N LYS A 74 -9.46 -0.24 -0.66
CA LYS A 74 -10.28 -1.44 -0.85
C LYS A 74 -9.95 -2.17 -2.15
N GLU A 75 -10.05 -1.49 -3.29
CA GLU A 75 -9.80 -2.07 -4.62
C GLU A 75 -8.38 -2.65 -4.74
N ALA A 76 -7.38 -1.96 -4.20
CA ALA A 76 -6.01 -2.44 -4.20
C ALA A 76 -5.84 -3.70 -3.34
N ILE A 77 -6.49 -3.76 -2.18
CA ILE A 77 -6.44 -4.93 -1.31
C ILE A 77 -7.17 -6.12 -1.96
N GLU A 78 -8.32 -5.89 -2.59
CA GLU A 78 -9.05 -6.91 -3.35
C GLU A 78 -8.19 -7.48 -4.49
N THR A 79 -7.54 -6.61 -5.27
CA THR A 79 -6.59 -6.99 -6.32
C THR A 79 -5.41 -7.79 -5.75
N ALA A 80 -4.82 -7.33 -4.65
CA ALA A 80 -3.68 -8.02 -4.02
C ALA A 80 -4.03 -9.41 -3.48
N VAL A 81 -5.27 -9.59 -2.99
CA VAL A 81 -5.78 -10.88 -2.53
C VAL A 81 -6.13 -11.79 -3.71
N HIS A 82 -6.68 -11.24 -4.79
CA HIS A 82 -6.94 -11.99 -6.03
C HIS A 82 -5.63 -12.53 -6.61
N LEU A 83 -4.61 -11.68 -6.75
CA LEU A 83 -3.30 -12.05 -7.28
C LEU A 83 -2.42 -12.85 -6.31
N GLU A 84 -2.93 -13.21 -5.14
CA GLU A 84 -2.21 -13.92 -4.06
C GLU A 84 -0.94 -13.20 -3.56
N ILE A 85 -0.78 -11.91 -3.89
CA ILE A 85 0.30 -11.03 -3.44
C ILE A 85 0.26 -10.86 -1.92
N LEU A 86 -0.95 -10.85 -1.36
CA LEU A 86 -1.18 -10.74 0.06
C LEU A 86 -2.25 -11.71 0.54
N SER A 87 -2.10 -12.14 1.79
CA SER A 87 -3.07 -12.95 2.51
C SER A 87 -3.31 -12.33 3.89
N GLY A 88 -4.45 -12.69 4.51
CA GLY A 88 -4.73 -12.36 5.90
C GLY A 88 -3.87 -13.16 6.88
N TYR A 89 -4.09 -12.92 8.16
CA TYR A 89 -3.46 -13.64 9.26
C TYR A 89 -4.30 -14.87 9.67
N PRO A 90 -3.72 -15.82 10.45
CA PRO A 90 -4.44 -17.03 10.88
C PRO A 90 -5.72 -16.77 11.69
N ASP A 91 -5.87 -15.56 12.25
CA ASP A 91 -7.06 -15.10 12.99
C ASP A 91 -8.16 -14.51 12.09
N ASN A 92 -8.06 -14.70 10.77
CA ASN A 92 -8.95 -14.13 9.76
C ASN A 92 -9.02 -12.58 9.78
N THR A 93 -7.91 -11.92 10.09
CA THR A 93 -7.78 -10.45 10.00
C THR A 93 -6.84 -10.03 8.87
N PHE A 94 -7.05 -8.82 8.35
CA PHE A 94 -6.08 -8.14 7.49
C PHE A 94 -5.08 -7.31 8.31
N ARG A 95 -5.49 -6.78 9.48
CA ARG A 95 -4.72 -5.86 10.36
C ARG A 95 -4.43 -4.51 9.70
N VAL A 96 -5.51 -3.83 9.31
CA VAL A 96 -5.53 -2.65 8.44
C VAL A 96 -4.56 -1.55 8.86
N GLY A 97 -4.69 -1.05 10.09
CA GLY A 97 -3.88 0.06 10.63
C GLY A 97 -2.53 -0.37 11.22
N ASN A 98 -2.21 -1.66 11.23
CA ASN A 98 -0.98 -2.12 11.84
C ASN A 98 0.22 -1.71 11.00
N THR A 99 1.30 -1.29 11.67
CA THR A 99 2.60 -1.15 11.03
C THR A 99 3.03 -2.49 10.44
N ILE A 100 3.47 -2.48 9.19
CA ILE A 100 3.98 -3.68 8.53
C ILE A 100 5.46 -3.91 8.85
N THR A 101 5.84 -5.16 9.10
CA THR A 101 7.23 -5.53 9.37
C THR A 101 8.05 -5.59 8.08
N ARG A 102 9.38 -5.54 8.22
CA ARG A 102 10.32 -5.74 7.09
C ARG A 102 10.09 -7.09 6.40
N ALA A 103 9.89 -8.16 7.17
CA ALA A 103 9.68 -9.51 6.63
C ALA A 103 8.40 -9.58 5.78
N GLU A 104 7.30 -9.03 6.29
CA GLU A 104 6.03 -8.98 5.55
C GLU A 104 6.14 -8.11 4.30
N THR A 105 6.84 -6.98 4.40
CA THR A 105 7.10 -6.08 3.26
C THR A 105 7.78 -6.84 2.13
N PHE A 106 8.86 -7.58 2.43
CA PHE A 106 9.57 -8.35 1.41
C PHE A 106 8.79 -9.56 0.91
N ALA A 107 7.94 -10.18 1.74
CA ALA A 107 7.05 -11.24 1.28
C ALA A 107 6.05 -10.73 0.23
N VAL A 108 5.43 -9.57 0.48
CA VAL A 108 4.51 -8.91 -0.47
C VAL A 108 5.23 -8.56 -1.76
N LEU A 109 6.40 -7.92 -1.69
CA LEU A 109 7.20 -7.56 -2.87
C LEU A 109 7.63 -8.79 -3.69
N ALA A 110 8.10 -9.84 -3.02
CA ALA A 110 8.54 -11.06 -3.69
C ALA A 110 7.39 -11.76 -4.42
N LYS A 111 6.18 -11.73 -3.87
CA LYS A 111 4.98 -12.26 -4.53
C LYS A 111 4.56 -11.39 -5.71
N ALA A 112 4.53 -10.06 -5.55
CA ALA A 112 4.24 -9.12 -6.64
C ALA A 112 5.19 -9.31 -7.84
N LEU A 113 6.48 -9.53 -7.60
CA LEU A 113 7.48 -9.79 -8.66
C LEU A 113 7.24 -11.11 -9.42
N LYS A 114 6.48 -12.05 -8.85
CA LYS A 114 6.18 -13.36 -9.46
C LYS A 114 4.86 -13.39 -10.21
N VAL A 115 4.04 -12.34 -10.12
CA VAL A 115 2.80 -12.24 -10.87
C VAL A 115 3.15 -12.24 -12.36
N LYS A 116 2.62 -13.22 -13.09
CA LYS A 116 2.77 -13.30 -14.55
C LYS A 116 1.79 -12.31 -15.19
N LYS A 117 2.29 -11.55 -16.16
CA LYS A 117 1.48 -10.66 -16.98
C LYS A 117 0.79 -11.41 -18.10
#